data_AF-A0A5Q4ZHY7-F1
#
_entry.id   AF-A0A5Q4ZHY7-F1
#
_cell.length_a   1.000
_cell.length_b   1.000
_cell.length_c   1.000
_cell.angle_alpha   90.00
_cell.angle_beta   90.00
_cell.angle_gamma   90.00
#
_symmetry.space_group_name_H-M   'P 1'
#
loop_
_entity.id
_entity.type
_entity.pdbx_description
1 polymer ?
#
loop_
_entity_poly.entity_id
_entity_poly.type
_entity_poly.pdbx_seq_one_letter_code
_entity_poly.pdbx_strand_id
1 'polypeptide(L)' 'MTIKDGTVQINGKTVVSGFPLARFYHRSEKDFDRDEVIPPGRFFLIGLHPMSNDSRYWGYLDADKVSGFAYKLF' A
#
# COMPACT_ATOMS: atom_id res chain seq x y z
N MET A 1 6.12 -7.98 4.36
CA MET A 1 4.94 -7.12 4.20
C MET A 1 3.79 -8.06 3.93
N THR A 2 2.72 -7.90 4.68
CA THR A 2 1.61 -8.85 4.64
C THR A 2 0.32 -8.07 4.45
N ILE A 3 -0.41 -8.37 3.37
CA ILE A 3 -1.81 -7.99 3.21
C ILE A 3 -2.62 -9.24 3.47
N LYS A 4 -3.51 -9.17 4.45
CA LYS A 4 -4.41 -10.27 4.77
C LYS A 4 -5.69 -9.76 5.39
N ASP A 5 -6.82 -10.27 4.95
CA ASP A 5 -8.15 -9.97 5.50
C ASP A 5 -8.39 -8.45 5.61
N GLY A 6 -8.08 -7.73 4.53
CA GLY A 6 -8.26 -6.27 4.45
C GLY A 6 -7.30 -5.44 5.31
N THR A 7 -6.27 -6.05 5.92
CA THR A 7 -5.29 -5.36 6.75
C THR A 7 -3.89 -5.44 6.14
N VAL A 8 -3.15 -4.32 6.18
CA VAL A 8 -1.76 -4.25 5.74
C VAL A 8 -0.84 -4.15 6.95
N GLN A 9 0.15 -5.02 7.00
CA GLN A 9 1.19 -5.06 8.03
C GLN A 9 2.59 -4.95 7.42
N ILE A 10 3.43 -4.11 8.01
CA ILE A 10 4.85 -4.00 7.68
C ILE A 10 5.65 -4.43 8.91
N ASN A 11 6.43 -5.49 8.77
CA ASN A 11 7.24 -6.08 9.85
C ASN A 11 6.41 -6.33 11.14
N GLY A 12 5.19 -6.88 10.98
CA GLY A 12 4.27 -7.19 12.08
C GLY A 12 3.48 -6.01 12.64
N LYS A 13 3.69 -4.77 12.15
CA LYS A 13 2.93 -3.59 12.56
C LYS A 13 1.85 -3.26 11.55
N THR A 14 0.59 -3.15 12.00
CA THR A 14 -0.51 -2.65 11.17
C THR A 14 -0.27 -1.20 10.77
N VAL A 15 -0.32 -0.94 9.46
CA VAL A 15 -0.14 0.41 8.90
C VAL A 15 -1.44 0.98 8.31
N VAL A 16 -2.33 0.11 7.82
CA VAL A 16 -3.66 0.50 7.33
C VAL A 16 -4.60 -0.70 7.36
N SER A 17 -5.89 -0.43 7.53
CA SER A 17 -6.98 -1.40 7.40
C SER A 17 -8.05 -0.86 6.45
N GLY A 18 -8.68 -1.74 5.68
CA GLY A 18 -9.74 -1.46 4.73
C GLY A 18 -9.26 -1.21 3.30
N PHE A 19 -10.05 -1.70 2.34
CA PHE A 19 -9.80 -1.55 0.91
C PHE A 19 -11.04 -0.93 0.22
N PRO A 20 -11.44 0.32 0.58
CA PRO A 20 -12.69 0.92 0.08
C PRO A 20 -12.73 1.10 -1.44
N LEU A 21 -11.57 1.06 -2.11
CA LEU A 21 -11.49 1.14 -3.57
C LEU A 21 -11.48 -0.23 -4.27
N ALA A 22 -11.45 -1.36 -3.56
CA ALA A 22 -11.36 -2.70 -4.16
C ALA A 22 -12.45 -2.94 -5.21
N ARG A 23 -13.69 -2.48 -4.94
CA ARG A 23 -14.81 -2.57 -5.88
C ARG A 23 -14.55 -1.90 -7.23
N PHE A 24 -13.77 -0.82 -7.26
CA PHE A 24 -13.43 -0.11 -8.50
C PHE A 24 -12.34 -0.83 -9.31
N TYR A 25 -11.62 -1.75 -8.65
CA TYR A 25 -10.71 -2.70 -9.31
C TYR A 25 -11.43 -3.99 -9.72
N HIS A 26 -12.75 -4.09 -9.53
CA HIS A 26 -13.53 -5.32 -9.74
C HIS A 26 -12.99 -6.52 -8.96
N ARG A 27 -12.46 -6.25 -7.76
CA ARG A 27 -11.85 -7.24 -6.86
C ARG A 27 -12.45 -7.14 -5.45
N SER A 28 -12.44 -8.24 -4.74
CA SER A 28 -12.66 -8.29 -3.29
C SER A 28 -11.39 -7.91 -2.54
N GLU A 29 -11.50 -7.61 -1.23
CA GLU A 29 -10.30 -7.32 -0.41
C GLU A 29 -9.35 -8.50 -0.37
N LYS A 30 -9.89 -9.73 -0.30
CA LYS A 30 -9.13 -10.98 -0.27
C LYS A 30 -8.28 -11.20 -1.52
N ASP A 31 -8.71 -10.67 -2.66
CA ASP A 31 -7.92 -10.80 -3.89
C ASP A 31 -6.58 -10.05 -3.79
N PHE A 32 -6.44 -9.11 -2.86
CA PHE A 32 -5.19 -8.38 -2.62
C PHE A 32 -4.28 -9.05 -1.57
N ASP A 33 -4.71 -10.18 -0.99
CA ASP A 33 -3.92 -10.91 0.00
C ASP A 33 -2.57 -11.34 -0.59
N ARG A 34 -1.50 -11.06 0.15
CA ARG A 34 -0.12 -11.41 -0.21
C ARG A 34 0.79 -11.32 1.00
N ASP A 35 1.82 -12.14 1.01
CA ASP A 35 2.87 -12.09 2.03
C ASP A 35 4.22 -12.17 1.34
N GLU A 36 4.93 -11.04 1.32
CA GLU A 36 6.15 -10.88 0.54
C GLU A 36 7.09 -9.85 1.13
N VAL A 37 8.37 -9.95 0.77
CA VAL A 37 9.36 -8.92 1.07
C VAL A 37 9.30 -7.87 -0.04
N ILE A 38 9.22 -6.59 0.34
CA ILE A 38 9.28 -5.50 -0.64
C ILE A 38 10.60 -5.62 -1.39
N PRO A 39 10.60 -5.73 -2.74
CA PRO A 39 11.82 -5.91 -3.50
C PRO A 39 12.82 -4.76 -3.28
N PRO A 40 14.13 -5.02 -3.39
CA PRO A 40 15.14 -3.97 -3.35
C PRO A 40 14.85 -2.88 -4.40
N GLY A 41 15.06 -1.61 -4.04
CA GLY A 41 14.84 -0.48 -4.95
C GLY A 41 13.37 -0.13 -5.21
N ARG A 42 12.43 -0.68 -4.43
CA ARG A 42 11.00 -0.40 -4.54
C ARG A 42 10.39 0.15 -3.27
N PHE A 43 9.34 0.95 -3.43
CA PHE A 43 8.53 1.48 -2.34
C PHE A 43 7.12 0.90 -2.35
N PHE A 44 6.62 0.66 -1.14
CA PHE A 44 5.21 0.46 -0.86
C PHE A 44 4.67 1.71 -0.18
N LEU A 45 3.73 2.40 -0.81
CA LEU A 45 3.22 3.70 -0.38
C LEU A 45 1.79 3.56 0.16
N ILE A 46 1.51 4.24 1.26
CA ILE A 46 0.16 4.35 1.85
C ILE A 46 -0.20 5.82 1.95
N GLY A 47 -1.37 6.18 1.42
CA GLY A 47 -1.95 7.50 1.66
C GLY A 47 -2.72 7.55 2.97
N LEU A 48 -2.71 8.71 3.63
CA LEU A 48 -3.41 8.90 4.90
C LEU A 48 -4.93 8.99 4.76
N HIS A 49 -5.44 9.43 3.61
CA HIS A 49 -6.87 9.52 3.38
C HIS A 49 -7.46 8.12 3.11
N PRO A 50 -8.62 7.74 3.68
CA PRO A 50 -9.20 6.41 3.51
C PRO A 50 -9.38 6.00 2.04
N MET A 51 -9.75 6.97 1.18
CA MET A 51 -9.96 6.79 -0.26
C MET A 51 -8.68 6.97 -1.10
N SER A 52 -7.49 6.87 -0.51
CA SER A 52 -6.25 6.94 -1.28
C SER A 52 -6.12 5.72 -2.22
N ASN A 53 -5.88 5.99 -3.50
CA ASN A 53 -5.53 4.96 -4.47
C ASN A 53 -4.01 4.76 -4.44
N ASP A 54 -3.55 3.88 -3.56
CA ASP A 54 -2.13 3.68 -3.21
C ASP A 54 -1.69 2.22 -3.44
N SER A 55 -0.50 1.86 -2.95
CA SER A 55 0.14 0.57 -3.21
C SER A 55 -0.66 -0.65 -2.76
N ARG A 56 -1.69 -0.46 -1.92
CA ARG A 56 -2.70 -1.50 -1.64
C ARG A 56 -3.24 -2.11 -2.93
N TYR A 57 -3.50 -1.28 -3.94
CA TYR A 57 -4.20 -1.70 -5.15
C TYR A 57 -3.28 -1.90 -6.35
N TRP A 58 -2.36 -0.95 -6.61
CA TRP A 58 -1.51 -0.97 -7.81
C TRP A 58 -0.09 -1.51 -7.57
N GLY A 59 0.26 -1.88 -6.33
CA GLY A 59 1.54 -2.53 -6.01
C GLY A 59 2.68 -1.54 -5.77
N TYR A 60 3.89 -1.91 -6.18
CA TYR A 60 5.11 -1.18 -5.83
C TYR A 60 5.45 -0.06 -6.81
N LEU A 61 6.08 1.00 -6.30
CA LEU A 61 6.70 2.05 -7.10
C LEU A 61 8.22 1.83 -7.17
N ASP A 62 8.81 1.92 -8.35
CA ASP A 62 10.27 1.93 -8.49
C ASP A 62 10.84 3.23 -7.92
N ALA A 63 11.91 3.13 -7.11
CA ALA A 63 12.47 4.28 -6.40
C ALA A 63 13.00 5.37 -7.33
N ASP A 64 13.40 5.02 -8.55
CA ASP A 64 13.87 5.96 -9.58
C ASP A 64 12.76 6.86 -10.15
N LYS A 65 11.48 6.52 -9.92
CA LYS A 65 10.32 7.34 -10.31
C LYS A 65 9.99 8.41 -9.28
N VAL A 66 10.62 8.40 -8.11
CA VAL A 66 10.41 9.42 -7.07
C VAL A 66 11.18 10.69 -7.43
N SER A 67 10.47 11.77 -7.74
CA SER A 67 11.10 13.06 -8.09
C SER A 67 11.61 13.85 -6.88
N GLY A 68 11.16 13.53 -5.67
CA GLY A 68 11.58 14.21 -4.44
C GLY A 68 10.75 13.82 -3.23
N PHE A 69 11.11 14.39 -2.07
CA PHE A 69 10.43 14.16 -0.79
C PHE A 69 9.80 15.45 -0.29
N ALA A 70 8.56 15.36 0.18
CA ALA A 70 7.88 16.45 0.86
C ALA A 70 8.18 16.40 2.36
N TYR A 71 8.54 17.54 2.94
CA TYR A 71 8.82 17.67 4.37
C TYR A 71 7.72 18.52 5.03
N LYS A 72 7.11 17.98 6.08
CA LYS A 72 6.13 18.72 6.89
C LYS A 72 6.85 19.86 7.61
N LEU A 73 6.36 21.08 7.46
CA LEU A 73 7.00 22.28 8.03
C LEU A 73 6.65 22.48 9.52
N PHE A 74 5.50 21.98 9.98
CA PHE A 74 4.98 22.05 11.35
C PHE A 74 3.98 20.93 11.60
#